data_AF-A0A5J4PBN1-F1
#
_entry.id   AF-A0A5J4PBN1-F1
#
_cell.length_a   1.000
_cell.length_b   1.000
_cell.length_c   1.000
_cell.angle_alpha   90.00
_cell.angle_beta   90.00
_cell.angle_gamma   90.00
#
_symmetry.space_group_name_H-M   'P 1'
#
loop_
_entity.id
_entity.type
_entity.pdbx_description
1 polymer ?
#
loop_
_entity_poly.entity_id
_entity_poly.type
_entity_poly.pdbx_seq_one_letter_code
_entity_poly.pdbx_strand_id
1 'polypeptide(L)' 'PEAIVLFGGLAKSGDYIMNPIQKALDNAVLPIYKGKTKLLVSELKDSDAAILGASALAWELKE' A
#
# COMPACT_ATOMS: atom_id res chain seq x y z
N PRO A 1 3.43 -8.84 -6.93
CA PRO A 1 4.02 -8.63 -5.59
C PRO A 1 3.21 -9.40 -4.56
N GLU A 2 3.71 -9.59 -3.34
CA GLU A 2 2.92 -10.22 -2.27
C GLU A 2 1.85 -9.28 -1.71
N ALA A 3 2.15 -7.97 -1.68
CA ALA A 3 1.21 -6.94 -1.28
C ALA A 3 1.42 -5.63 -2.04
N ILE A 4 0.36 -4.83 -2.14
CA ILE A 4 0.38 -3.41 -2.49
C ILE A 4 -0.20 -2.68 -1.29
N VAL A 5 0.59 -1.77 -0.71
CA VAL A 5 0.20 -0.97 0.45
C VAL A 5 -0.14 0.45 -0.02
N LEU A 6 -1.40 0.85 0.12
CA LEU A 6 -1.90 2.15 -0.27
C LEU A 6 -1.86 3.12 0.92
N PHE A 7 -1.37 4.33 0.69
CA PHE A 7 -1.20 5.36 1.72
C PHE A 7 -1.81 6.70 1.27
N GLY A 8 -2.18 7.54 2.25
CA GLY A 8 -2.74 8.87 2.05
C GLY A 8 -4.27 8.93 2.07
N GLY A 9 -4.82 10.15 1.98
CA GLY A 9 -6.26 10.40 2.19
C GLY A 9 -7.19 9.64 1.25
N LEU A 10 -6.81 9.42 -0.02
CA LEU A 10 -7.64 8.68 -0.97
C LEU A 10 -7.73 7.19 -0.61
N ALA A 11 -6.66 6.59 -0.07
CA ALA A 11 -6.68 5.20 0.38
C ALA A 11 -7.64 4.99 1.57
N LYS A 12 -7.93 6.06 2.33
CA LYS A 12 -8.83 6.03 3.50
C LYS A 12 -10.31 6.10 3.17
N SER A 13 -10.71 6.25 1.91
CA SER A 13 -12.13 6.21 1.53
C SER A 13 -12.71 4.79 1.56
N GLY A 14 -11.96 3.81 2.07
CA GLY A 14 -12.40 2.44 2.29
C GLY A 14 -12.88 1.77 1.00
N ASP A 15 -14.00 1.07 1.10
CA ASP A 15 -14.57 0.26 0.03
C ASP A 15 -14.82 1.02 -1.28
N TYR A 16 -15.07 2.33 -1.21
CA TYR A 16 -15.26 3.17 -2.41
C TYR A 16 -14.02 3.24 -3.31
N ILE A 17 -12.83 2.99 -2.77
CA ILE A 17 -11.58 2.92 -3.54
C ILE A 17 -11.02 1.50 -3.57
N MET A 18 -11.13 0.74 -2.49
CA MET A 18 -10.56 -0.61 -2.44
C MET A 18 -11.24 -1.58 -3.40
N ASN A 19 -12.57 -1.57 -3.49
CA ASN A 19 -13.31 -2.45 -4.39
C ASN A 19 -13.02 -2.18 -5.88
N PRO A 20 -13.05 -0.91 -6.38
CA PRO A 20 -12.71 -0.66 -7.78
C PRO A 20 -11.25 -0.98 -8.11
N ILE A 21 -10.30 -0.77 -7.19
CA ILE A 21 -8.90 -1.18 -7.40
C ILE A 21 -8.80 -2.71 -7.52
N GLN A 22 -9.44 -3.46 -6.62
CA GLN A 22 -9.42 -4.94 -6.68
C GLN A 22 -9.97 -5.44 -8.02
N LYS A 23 -11.12 -4.91 -8.45
CA LYS A 23 -11.74 -5.27 -9.73
C LYS A 23 -10.83 -4.94 -10.92
N ALA A 24 -10.19 -3.77 -10.92
CA ALA A 24 -9.27 -3.37 -11.98
C ALA A 24 -8.03 -4.28 -12.02
N LEU A 25 -7.46 -4.59 -10.84
CA LEU A 25 -6.32 -5.49 -10.70
C LEU A 25 -6.65 -6.88 -11.27
N ASP A 26 -7.76 -7.49 -10.87
CA ASP A 26 -8.16 -8.84 -11.30
C ASP A 26 -8.41 -8.94 -12.81
N ASN A 27 -8.77 -7.83 -13.47
CA ASN A 27 -8.99 -7.77 -14.91
C ASN A 27 -7.71 -7.50 -15.71
N ALA A 28 -6.76 -6.76 -15.14
CA ALA A 28 -5.55 -6.32 -15.83
C ALA A 28 -4.36 -7.28 -15.66
N VAL A 29 -4.32 -8.06 -14.58
CA VAL A 29 -3.21 -8.98 -14.32
C VAL A 29 -3.30 -10.26 -15.14
N LEU A 30 -2.12 -10.84 -15.43
CA LEU A 30 -2.06 -12.17 -16.03
C LEU A 30 -2.78 -13.20 -15.13
N PRO A 31 -3.43 -14.23 -15.72
CA PRO A 31 -4.21 -15.22 -14.96
C PRO A 31 -3.43 -15.87 -13.80
N ILE A 32 -2.13 -16.10 -13.98
CA ILE A 32 -1.25 -16.70 -12.96
C ILE A 32 -1.08 -15.84 -11.69
N TYR A 33 -1.43 -14.55 -11.74
CA TYR A 33 -1.31 -13.61 -10.62
C TYR A 33 -2.64 -13.22 -9.97
N LYS A 34 -3.78 -13.65 -10.54
CA LYS A 34 -5.11 -13.34 -9.99
C LYS A 34 -5.26 -13.84 -8.56
N GLY A 35 -5.82 -13.01 -7.68
CA GLY A 35 -6.04 -13.32 -6.27
C GLY A 35 -4.78 -13.52 -5.41
N LYS A 36 -3.57 -13.31 -5.95
CA LYS A 36 -2.31 -13.54 -5.20
C LYS A 36 -1.77 -12.29 -4.50
N THR A 37 -2.06 -11.11 -5.03
CA THR A 37 -1.56 -9.85 -4.46
C THR A 37 -2.55 -9.34 -3.40
N LYS A 38 -2.07 -9.06 -2.18
CA LYS A 38 -2.90 -8.44 -1.14
C LYS A 38 -2.98 -6.93 -1.35
N LEU A 39 -4.19 -6.35 -1.29
CA LEU A 39 -4.38 -4.91 -1.20
C LEU A 39 -4.51 -4.52 0.27
N LEU A 40 -3.63 -3.66 0.75
CA LEU A 40 -3.58 -3.21 2.14
C LEU A 40 -3.68 -1.69 2.20
N VAL A 41 -4.32 -1.17 3.24
CA VAL A 41 -4.27 0.25 3.59
C VAL A 41 -3.21 0.42 4.67
N SER A 42 -2.31 1.38 4.49
CA SER A 42 -1.29 1.72 5.48
C SER A 42 -1.94 2.26 6.75
N GLU A 43 -1.49 1.77 7.90
CA GLU A 43 -1.93 2.23 9.23
C GLU A 43 -1.14 3.45 9.72
N LEU A 44 -0.12 3.89 8.97
CA LEU A 44 0.63 5.09 9.30
C LEU A 44 -0.25 6.33 9.15
N LYS A 45 -0.07 7.32 10.03
CA LYS A 45 -0.74 8.62 9.90
C LYS A 45 -0.17 9.36 8.68
N ASP A 46 -0.98 10.22 8.07
CA ASP A 46 -0.74 10.77 6.72
C ASP A 46 0.60 11.54 6.58
N SER A 47 1.09 12.15 7.65
CA SER A 47 2.37 12.88 7.67
C SER A 47 3.56 12.01 8.09
N ASP A 48 3.30 10.85 8.70
CA ASP A 48 4.30 10.15 9.49
C ASP A 48 5.17 9.22 8.64
N ALA A 49 4.67 8.74 7.49
CA ALA A 49 5.42 7.80 6.66
C ALA A 49 6.76 8.37 6.15
N ALA A 50 6.77 9.64 5.71
CA ALA A 50 8.00 10.28 5.24
C ALA A 50 9.00 10.54 6.38
N ILE A 51 8.49 10.96 7.55
CA ILE A 51 9.30 11.24 8.73
C ILE A 51 9.92 9.95 9.29
N LEU A 52 9.11 8.89 9.42
CA LEU A 52 9.56 7.58 9.87
C LEU A 52 10.57 6.97 8.90
N GLY A 53 10.34 7.10 7.59
CA GLY A 53 11.30 6.65 6.58
C GLY A 53 12.66 7.38 6.68
N ALA A 54 12.64 8.71 6.81
CA ALA A 54 13.87 9.50 6.99
C ALA A 54 14.58 9.15 8.31
N SER A 55 13.83 8.91 9.39
CA SER A 55 14.37 8.55 10.70
C SER A 55 14.99 7.15 10.70
N ALA A 56 14.39 6.20 9.99
CA ALA A 56 14.94 4.85 9.83
C ALA A 56 16.30 4.88 9.11
N LEU A 57 16.44 5.70 8.07
CA LEU A 57 17.74 5.86 7.38
C LEU A 57 18.84 6.38 8.32
N ALA A 58 18.51 7.34 9.19
CA ALA A 58 19.47 7.84 10.18
C ALA A 58 19.79 6.81 11.28
N TRP A 59 18.83 5.95 11.63
CA TRP A 59 19.03 4.87 12.60
C TRP A 59 20.00 3.79 12.08
N GLU A 60 19.80 3.35 10.83
CA GLU A 60 20.64 2.33 10.17
C GLU A 60 22.10 2.78 10.01
N LEU A 61 22.36 4.09 9.86
CA LEU A 61 23.72 4.62 9.75
C LEU A 61 24.52 4.61 11.06
N LYS A 62 23.84 4.36 12.19
CA LYS A 62 24.44 4.36 13.52
C LYS A 62 24.94 2.97 13.95
N GLU A 63 24.54 1.93 13.22
CA GLU A 63 25.15 0.59 13.23
C GLU A 63 26.21 0.47 12.12
#